data_AF-A0A4R1N635-F1
#
_entry.id   AF-A0A4R1N635-F1
#
_cell.length_a   1.000
_cell.length_b   1.000
_cell.length_c   1.000
_cell.angle_alpha   90.00
_cell.angle_beta   90.00
_cell.angle_gamma   90.00
#
_symmetry.space_group_name_H-M   'P 1'
#
loop_
_entity.id
_entity.type
_entity.pdbx_description
1 polymer ?
#
loop_
_entity_poly.entity_id
_entity_poly.type
_entity_poly.pdbx_seq_one_letter_code
_entity_poly.pdbx_strand_id
1 'polypeptide(L)'
;MSRGGDFWARRKAAVAAEAEAEMIAQERAVAAEEQASLEDKPDAEILAELDLPDPDELGPGDDFSAFLKTAVPERLRRRALRKLWLTNPTLANVDGLVDYGEDFTDSAMVVEGMQTAYQIGKGMLKHVEEMARKAEAMDQPVLGEAAEQPAADDEADVPEDVIAMAEVEDATPAEIAIGETDPAAEEIAPSPRRRMRFEFEQPAMERQ
;
A
#
# COMPACT_ATOMS: atom_id res chain seq x y z
N MET A 1 -29.32 19.23 12.74
CA MET A 1 -28.69 20.54 13.05
C MET A 1 -27.23 20.29 13.42
N SER A 2 -26.31 20.34 12.45
CA SER A 2 -24.88 20.14 12.75
C SER A 2 -24.30 21.45 13.25
N ARG A 3 -23.74 21.46 14.47
CA ARG A 3 -22.85 22.54 14.91
C ARG A 3 -21.58 22.45 14.05
N GLY A 4 -21.53 23.22 12.97
CA GLY A 4 -20.29 23.40 12.22
C GLY A 4 -19.27 24.00 13.19
N GLY A 5 -18.12 23.33 13.36
CA GLY A 5 -17.10 23.74 14.31
C GLY A 5 -16.78 25.23 14.18
N ASP A 6 -16.60 25.90 15.31
CA ASP A 6 -16.47 27.36 15.38
C ASP A 6 -15.27 27.85 14.53
N PHE A 7 -15.50 28.89 13.71
CA PHE A 7 -14.47 29.55 12.89
C PHE A 7 -13.22 29.91 13.69
N TRP A 8 -13.43 30.34 14.94
CA TRP A 8 -12.37 30.68 15.88
C TRP A 8 -11.49 29.50 16.27
N ALA A 9 -12.05 28.28 16.39
CA ALA A 9 -11.27 27.09 16.68
C ALA A 9 -10.33 26.74 15.52
N ARG A 10 -10.82 26.82 14.27
CA ARG A 10 -9.98 26.61 13.08
C ARG A 10 -8.89 27.65 12.94
N ARG A 11 -9.20 28.93 13.16
CA ARG A 11 -8.21 30.00 13.08
C ARG A 11 -7.14 29.85 14.17
N LYS A 12 -7.54 29.51 15.40
CA LYS A 12 -6.58 29.25 16.49
C LYS A 12 -5.68 28.05 16.17
N ALA A 13 -6.25 26.96 15.66
CA ALA A 13 -5.47 25.79 15.23
C ALA A 13 -4.49 26.13 14.09
N ALA A 14 -4.92 26.94 13.12
CA ALA A 14 -4.04 27.39 12.04
C ALA A 14 -2.87 28.25 12.54
N VAL A 15 -3.13 29.18 13.48
CA VAL A 15 -2.08 30.01 14.09
C VAL A 15 -1.12 29.17 14.95
N ALA A 16 -1.63 28.17 15.68
CA ALA A 16 -0.79 27.25 16.43
C ALA A 16 0.12 26.43 15.50
N ALA A 17 -0.43 25.91 14.40
CA ALA A 17 0.34 25.18 13.40
C ALA A 17 1.40 26.06 12.71
N GLU A 18 1.11 27.34 12.46
CA GLU A 18 2.09 28.30 11.93
C GLU A 18 3.23 28.55 12.93
N ALA A 19 2.91 28.77 14.21
CA ALA A 19 3.91 28.94 15.26
C ALA A 19 4.79 27.68 15.45
N GLU A 20 4.20 26.48 15.40
CA GLU A 20 4.95 25.22 15.42
C GLU A 20 5.86 25.08 14.19
N ALA A 21 5.37 25.45 13.00
CA ALA A 21 6.17 25.43 11.78
C ALA A 21 7.34 26.42 11.83
N GLU A 22 7.13 27.61 12.38
CA GLU A 22 8.21 28.61 12.60
C GLU A 22 9.27 28.09 13.58
N MET A 23 8.86 27.49 14.70
CA MET A 23 9.78 26.87 15.66
C MET A 23 10.62 25.77 15.00
N ILE A 24 9.98 24.86 14.26
CA ILE A 24 10.68 23.78 13.54
C ILE A 24 11.64 24.36 12.48
N ALA A 25 11.23 25.43 11.79
CA ALA A 25 12.09 26.07 10.79
C ALA A 25 13.32 26.72 11.44
N GLN A 26 13.17 27.36 12.60
CA GLN A 26 14.28 27.93 13.37
C GLN A 26 15.24 26.85 13.86
N GLU A 27 14.72 25.77 14.45
CA GLU A 27 15.53 24.64 14.90
C GLU A 27 16.32 24.00 13.75
N ARG A 28 15.68 23.84 12.58
CA ARG A 28 16.35 23.33 11.37
C ARG A 28 17.43 24.28 10.85
N ALA A 29 17.19 25.59 10.90
CA ALA A 29 18.19 26.57 10.48
C ALA A 29 19.43 26.52 11.38
N VAL A 30 19.25 26.49 12.69
CA VAL A 30 20.35 26.36 13.66
C VAL A 30 21.12 25.05 13.44
N ALA A 31 20.41 23.93 13.30
CA ALA A 31 21.04 22.64 13.04
C ALA A 31 21.82 22.61 11.71
N ALA A 32 21.31 23.28 10.67
CA ALA A 32 22.00 23.37 9.38
C ALA A 32 23.26 24.25 9.45
N GLU A 33 23.23 25.35 10.20
CA GLU A 33 24.41 26.20 10.43
C GLU A 33 25.50 25.45 11.21
N GLU A 34 25.12 24.72 12.26
CA GLU A 34 26.04 23.87 13.02
C GLU A 34 26.66 22.79 12.13
N GLN A 35 25.85 22.11 11.31
CA GLN A 35 26.33 21.10 10.37
C GLN A 35 27.30 21.69 9.35
N ALA A 36 26.96 22.82 8.74
CA ALA A 36 27.84 23.50 7.77
C ALA A 36 29.21 23.84 8.38
N SER A 37 29.23 24.32 9.64
CA SER A 37 30.49 24.63 10.33
C SER A 37 31.40 23.40 10.55
N LEU A 38 30.80 22.22 10.71
CA LEU A 38 31.53 20.96 10.90
C LEU A 38 31.91 20.30 9.56
N GLU A 39 31.24 20.66 8.46
CA GLU A 39 31.60 20.19 7.12
C GLU A 39 32.91 20.80 6.61
N ASP A 40 33.21 22.05 6.99
CA ASP A 40 34.44 22.75 6.59
C ASP A 40 35.71 22.21 7.27
N LYS A 41 35.57 21.57 8.44
CA LYS A 41 36.70 20.99 9.18
C LYS A 41 37.24 19.72 8.49
N PRO A 42 38.52 19.38 8.57
CA PRO A 42 39.01 18.09 8.05
C PRO A 42 38.54 16.91 8.92
N ASP A 43 38.26 15.76 8.28
CA ASP A 43 37.70 14.58 8.97
C ASP A 43 38.55 14.11 10.15
N ALA A 44 39.88 14.11 10.00
CA ALA A 44 40.80 13.65 11.04
C ALA A 44 40.75 14.50 12.32
N GLU A 45 40.52 15.81 12.20
CA GLU A 45 40.39 16.68 13.36
C GLU A 45 39.08 16.42 14.10
N ILE A 46 37.99 16.18 13.36
CA ILE A 46 36.68 15.87 13.95
C ILE A 46 36.71 14.52 14.67
N LEU A 47 37.35 13.52 14.08
CA LEU A 47 37.53 12.21 14.71
C LEU A 47 38.35 12.33 16.00
N ALA A 48 39.42 13.13 16.01
CA ALA A 48 40.22 13.37 17.20
C ALA A 48 39.47 14.20 18.28
N GLU A 49 38.70 15.21 17.89
CA GLU A 49 37.89 16.05 18.79
C GLU A 49 36.79 15.22 19.48
N LEU A 50 36.24 14.22 18.78
CA LEU A 50 35.16 13.36 19.28
C LEU A 50 35.64 12.02 19.85
N ASP A 51 36.96 11.77 19.89
CA ASP A 51 37.59 10.52 20.34
C ASP A 51 37.02 9.28 19.62
N LEU A 52 36.88 9.39 18.29
CA LEU A 52 36.31 8.35 17.42
C LEU A 52 37.41 7.67 16.57
N PRO A 53 37.31 6.35 16.36
CA PRO A 53 38.18 5.62 15.43
C PRO A 53 37.88 5.98 13.96
N ASP A 54 38.72 5.55 13.01
CA ASP A 54 38.42 5.71 11.58
C ASP A 54 37.24 4.80 11.19
N PRO A 55 36.15 5.34 10.57
CA PRO A 55 35.01 4.54 10.15
C PRO A 55 35.35 3.37 9.20
N ASP A 56 36.45 3.45 8.43
CA ASP A 56 36.80 2.41 7.45
C ASP A 56 37.54 1.21 8.09
N GLU A 57 38.12 1.40 9.27
CA GLU A 57 38.85 0.37 10.03
C GLU A 57 37.93 -0.51 10.90
N LEU A 58 36.68 -0.08 11.10
CA LEU A 58 35.70 -0.78 11.94
C LEU A 58 35.35 -2.17 11.40
N GLY A 59 35.29 -3.15 12.29
CA GLY A 59 34.98 -4.55 12.03
C GLY A 59 33.61 -5.00 12.53
N PRO A 60 33.31 -6.31 12.37
CA PRO A 60 32.13 -6.92 12.96
C PRO A 60 32.21 -6.89 14.49
N GLY A 61 31.19 -6.33 15.14
CA GLY A 61 31.10 -6.25 16.61
C GLY A 61 31.63 -4.95 17.21
N ASP A 62 32.20 -4.06 16.41
CA ASP A 62 32.58 -2.72 16.87
C ASP A 62 31.36 -1.81 17.07
N ASP A 63 31.53 -0.78 17.88
CA ASP A 63 30.44 0.14 18.22
C ASP A 63 30.28 1.27 17.20
N PHE A 64 29.30 1.13 16.30
CA PHE A 64 28.93 2.16 15.33
C PHE A 64 28.02 3.25 15.91
N SER A 65 27.46 3.06 17.11
CA SER A 65 26.50 4.00 17.71
C SER A 65 27.13 5.36 18.01
N ALA A 66 28.44 5.38 18.29
CA ALA A 66 29.19 6.60 18.55
C ALA A 66 29.16 7.59 17.37
N PHE A 67 29.07 7.09 16.13
CA PHE A 67 28.98 7.89 14.90
C PHE A 67 27.56 8.42 14.61
N LEU A 68 26.55 7.94 15.32
CA LEU A 68 25.14 8.35 15.14
C LEU A 68 24.75 9.56 15.98
N LYS A 69 25.64 10.04 16.85
CA LYS A 69 25.42 11.24 17.66
C LYS A 69 25.23 12.47 16.76
N THR A 70 24.38 13.41 17.19
CA THR A 70 24.08 14.64 16.44
C THR A 70 25.33 15.49 16.16
N ALA A 71 26.33 15.42 17.04
CA ALA A 71 27.61 16.12 16.90
C ALA A 71 28.49 15.61 15.74
N VAL A 72 28.22 14.41 15.21
CA VAL A 72 29.00 13.82 14.13
C VAL A 72 28.43 14.28 12.77
N PRO A 73 29.26 14.85 11.88
CA PRO A 73 28.84 15.25 10.53
C PRO A 73 28.25 14.10 9.71
N GLU A 74 27.34 14.44 8.81
CA GLU A 74 26.62 13.45 8.01
C GLU A 74 27.56 12.61 7.13
N ARG A 75 28.65 13.19 6.60
CA ARG A 75 29.63 12.44 5.78
C ARG A 75 30.32 11.30 6.54
N LEU A 76 30.69 11.51 7.80
CA LEU A 76 31.32 10.49 8.65
C LEU A 76 30.30 9.45 9.07
N ARG A 77 29.07 9.90 9.40
CA ARG A 77 27.93 9.02 9.68
C ARG A 77 27.63 8.10 8.50
N ARG A 78 27.57 8.63 7.28
CA ARG A 78 27.34 7.86 6.05
C ARG A 78 28.47 6.86 5.77
N ARG A 79 29.73 7.21 6.03
CA ARG A 79 30.88 6.29 5.91
C ARG A 79 30.78 5.14 6.91
N ALA A 80 30.56 5.44 8.18
CA ALA A 80 30.37 4.45 9.24
C ALA A 80 29.19 3.52 8.96
N LEU A 81 28.04 4.07 8.55
CA LEU A 81 26.86 3.28 8.17
C LEU A 81 27.16 2.37 6.98
N ARG A 82 27.80 2.88 5.91
CA ARG A 82 28.15 2.03 4.76
C ARG A 82 29.01 0.84 5.18
N LYS A 83 29.95 1.05 6.10
CA LYS A 83 30.77 -0.03 6.67
C LYS A 83 29.92 -1.01 7.48
N LEU A 84 29.04 -0.53 8.37
CA LEU A 84 28.13 -1.36 9.16
C LEU A 84 27.27 -2.29 8.30
N TRP A 85 26.68 -1.77 7.21
CA TRP A 85 25.86 -2.57 6.29
C TRP A 85 26.68 -3.63 5.53
N LEU A 86 27.98 -3.38 5.30
CA LEU A 86 28.88 -4.34 4.66
C LEU A 86 29.43 -5.39 5.63
N THR A 87 29.68 -5.01 6.89
CA THR A 87 30.30 -5.90 7.88
C THR A 87 29.29 -6.79 8.59
N ASN A 88 28.03 -6.34 8.72
CA ASN A 88 26.99 -7.10 9.41
C ASN A 88 26.05 -7.82 8.42
N PRO A 89 26.24 -9.15 8.21
CA PRO A 89 25.39 -9.91 7.29
C PRO A 89 23.93 -10.01 7.77
N THR A 90 23.64 -9.80 9.06
CA THR A 90 22.26 -9.89 9.55
C THR A 90 21.38 -8.79 8.98
N LEU A 91 21.96 -7.63 8.66
CA LEU A 91 21.23 -6.49 8.09
C LEU A 91 20.92 -6.69 6.60
N ALA A 92 21.58 -7.63 5.94
CA ALA A 92 21.33 -7.97 4.54
C ALA A 92 20.27 -9.08 4.37
N ASN A 93 19.85 -9.72 5.46
CA ASN A 93 18.88 -10.81 5.41
C ASN A 93 17.46 -10.25 5.28
N VAL A 94 16.82 -10.49 4.14
CA VAL A 94 15.38 -10.31 3.97
C VAL A 94 14.72 -11.64 4.33
N ASP A 95 14.05 -11.69 5.48
CA ASP A 95 13.46 -12.91 6.05
C ASP A 95 12.07 -13.26 5.48
N GLY A 96 11.58 -12.46 4.53
CA GLY A 96 10.26 -12.63 3.92
C GLY A 96 9.09 -12.18 4.83
N LEU A 97 9.36 -11.63 6.01
CA LEU A 97 8.34 -11.03 6.89
C LEU A 97 8.07 -9.56 6.53
N VAL A 98 8.60 -9.10 5.40
CA VAL A 98 8.42 -7.74 4.90
C VAL A 98 7.19 -7.70 4.01
N ASP A 99 6.01 -7.66 4.63
CA ASP A 99 4.70 -7.66 3.94
C ASP A 99 4.55 -6.50 2.93
N TYR A 100 5.31 -5.41 3.10
CA TYR A 100 5.31 -4.24 2.23
C TYR A 100 6.55 -4.14 1.32
N GLY A 101 7.39 -5.18 1.28
CA GLY A 101 8.66 -5.18 0.52
C GLY A 101 8.49 -5.58 -0.95
N GLU A 102 7.32 -6.08 -1.32
CA GLU A 102 6.99 -6.49 -2.69
C GLU A 102 6.47 -5.33 -3.54
N ASP A 103 6.57 -5.47 -4.86
CA ASP A 103 6.02 -4.50 -5.80
C ASP A 103 4.54 -4.76 -6.05
N PHE A 104 3.68 -4.05 -5.30
CA PHE A 104 2.22 -4.09 -5.47
C PHE A 104 1.71 -3.22 -6.62
N THR A 105 2.59 -2.53 -7.34
CA THR A 105 2.24 -1.80 -8.57
C THR A 105 2.36 -2.66 -9.82
N ASP A 106 2.95 -3.86 -9.69
CA ASP A 106 3.06 -4.80 -10.79
C ASP A 106 1.67 -5.31 -11.21
N SER A 107 1.24 -4.91 -12.40
CA SER A 107 0.00 -5.37 -13.01
C SER A 107 0.06 -6.83 -13.46
N ALA A 108 1.18 -7.53 -13.26
CA ALA A 108 1.32 -8.95 -13.60
C ALA A 108 0.32 -9.88 -12.88
N MET A 109 -0.21 -9.48 -11.71
CA MET A 109 -1.27 -10.23 -11.02
C MET A 109 -2.68 -9.89 -11.53
N VAL A 110 -2.83 -8.87 -12.37
CA VAL A 110 -4.10 -8.52 -12.99
C VAL A 110 -4.22 -9.30 -14.30
N VAL A 111 -5.08 -10.32 -14.32
CA VAL A 111 -5.45 -11.02 -15.55
C VAL A 111 -5.93 -9.98 -16.56
N GLU A 112 -5.44 -10.05 -17.81
CA GLU A 112 -5.83 -9.12 -18.86
C GLU A 112 -7.37 -9.07 -18.98
N GLY A 113 -7.94 -7.87 -18.77
CA GLY A 113 -9.40 -7.66 -18.78
C GLY A 113 -10.12 -7.83 -17.44
N MET A 114 -9.42 -8.06 -16.32
CA MET A 114 -10.04 -8.07 -14.99
C MET A 114 -10.56 -6.66 -14.64
N GLN A 115 -11.88 -6.53 -14.58
CA GLN A 115 -12.56 -5.29 -14.21
C GLN A 115 -13.47 -5.53 -13.00
N THR A 116 -13.55 -4.56 -12.10
CA THR A 116 -14.53 -4.62 -11.00
C THR A 116 -15.94 -4.49 -11.57
N ALA A 117 -16.83 -5.41 -11.19
CA ALA A 117 -18.22 -5.37 -11.63
C ALA A 117 -18.97 -4.10 -11.15
N TYR A 118 -18.51 -3.48 -10.07
CA TYR A 118 -19.04 -2.23 -9.55
C TYR A 118 -18.55 -1.01 -10.36
N GLN A 119 -19.49 -0.19 -10.83
CA GLN A 119 -19.21 1.09 -11.51
C GLN A 119 -19.54 2.26 -10.58
N ILE A 120 -18.58 3.17 -10.38
CA ILE A 120 -18.76 4.36 -9.54
C ILE A 120 -19.95 5.18 -10.06
N GLY A 121 -20.90 5.48 -9.17
CA GLY A 121 -22.12 6.24 -9.47
C GLY A 121 -23.24 5.46 -10.16
N LYS A 122 -22.96 4.26 -10.70
CA LYS A 122 -23.95 3.38 -11.34
C LYS A 122 -24.23 2.10 -10.55
N GLY A 123 -23.37 1.71 -9.61
CA GLY A 123 -23.53 0.48 -8.86
C GLY A 123 -23.22 -0.77 -9.70
N MET A 124 -23.94 -1.86 -9.44
CA MET A 124 -23.73 -3.19 -10.06
C MET A 124 -24.57 -3.42 -11.34
N LEU A 125 -25.12 -2.36 -11.95
CA LEU A 125 -26.17 -2.48 -12.98
C LEU A 125 -25.79 -3.37 -14.17
N LYS A 126 -24.60 -3.20 -14.76
CA LYS A 126 -24.17 -4.01 -15.91
C LYS A 126 -24.08 -5.50 -15.60
N HIS A 127 -23.62 -5.85 -14.40
CA HIS A 127 -23.51 -7.25 -13.99
C HIS A 127 -24.88 -7.89 -13.77
N VAL A 128 -25.84 -7.14 -13.20
CA VAL A 128 -27.22 -7.59 -13.03
C VAL A 128 -27.91 -7.79 -14.38
N GLU A 129 -27.71 -6.86 -15.32
CA GLU A 129 -28.21 -6.96 -16.70
C GLU A 129 -27.62 -8.17 -17.43
N GLU A 130 -26.32 -8.42 -17.29
CA GLU A 130 -25.67 -9.61 -17.85
C GLU A 130 -26.17 -10.92 -17.23
N MET A 131 -26.44 -10.95 -15.93
CA MET A 131 -27.04 -12.10 -15.26
C MET A 131 -28.47 -12.36 -15.76
N ALA A 132 -29.29 -11.31 -15.91
CA ALA A 132 -30.64 -11.42 -16.47
C ALA A 132 -30.61 -11.94 -17.92
N ARG A 133 -29.72 -11.41 -18.76
CA ARG A 133 -29.54 -11.88 -20.15
C ARG A 133 -29.12 -13.35 -20.20
N LYS A 134 -28.24 -13.79 -19.30
CA LYS A 134 -27.82 -15.20 -19.21
C LYS A 134 -28.99 -16.09 -18.75
N ALA A 135 -29.79 -15.66 -17.78
CA ALA A 135 -30.97 -16.38 -17.34
C ALA A 135 -32.01 -16.52 -18.46
N GLU A 136 -32.30 -15.44 -19.20
CA GLU A 136 -33.21 -15.46 -20.35
C GLU A 136 -32.68 -16.34 -21.50
N ALA A 137 -31.37 -16.43 -21.69
CA ALA A 137 -30.77 -17.34 -22.67
C ALA A 137 -30.82 -18.81 -22.24
N MET A 138 -30.84 -19.09 -20.93
CA MET A 138 -31.04 -20.43 -20.39
C MET A 138 -32.53 -20.85 -20.34
N ASP A 139 -33.44 -19.88 -20.26
CA ASP A 139 -34.90 -20.08 -20.24
C ASP A 139 -35.53 -20.08 -21.65
N GLN A 140 -34.76 -19.90 -22.72
CA GLN A 140 -35.26 -20.13 -24.08
C GLN A 140 -35.52 -21.63 -24.29
N PRO A 141 -36.76 -22.06 -24.58
CA PRO A 141 -37.02 -23.44 -24.94
C PRO A 141 -36.30 -23.72 -26.26
N VAL A 142 -35.40 -24.71 -26.25
CA VAL A 142 -34.92 -25.36 -27.47
C VAL A 142 -36.13 -26.01 -28.13
N LEU A 143 -36.81 -25.26 -29.01
CA LEU A 143 -37.81 -25.78 -29.93
C LEU A 143 -37.04 -26.65 -30.93
N GLY A 144 -37.15 -27.96 -30.73
CA GLY A 144 -36.30 -28.95 -31.35
C GLY A 144 -36.48 -29.10 -32.85
N GLU A 145 -35.37 -29.46 -33.49
CA GLU A 145 -35.35 -30.36 -34.63
C GLU A 145 -34.51 -31.57 -34.22
N ALA A 146 -35.20 -32.69 -33.98
CA ALA A 146 -34.57 -33.99 -33.92
C ALA A 146 -34.33 -34.44 -35.36
N ALA A 147 -33.07 -34.44 -35.79
CA ALA A 147 -32.64 -35.20 -36.96
C ALA A 147 -31.18 -35.64 -36.79
N GLU A 148 -31.06 -36.95 -36.55
CA GLU A 148 -30.04 -37.83 -37.12
C GLU A 148 -28.61 -37.80 -36.54
N GLN A 149 -28.36 -38.80 -35.69
CA GLN A 149 -27.03 -39.39 -35.53
C GLN A 149 -26.51 -39.89 -36.88
N PRO A 150 -25.20 -39.78 -37.11
CA PRO A 150 -24.48 -40.99 -37.48
C PRO A 150 -23.35 -41.25 -36.49
N ALA A 151 -23.31 -42.50 -36.04
CA ALA A 151 -22.14 -43.12 -35.44
C ALA A 151 -21.06 -43.30 -36.52
N ALA A 152 -19.82 -42.98 -36.18
CA ALA A 152 -18.63 -43.63 -36.72
C ALA A 152 -17.49 -43.46 -35.71
N ASP A 153 -17.00 -44.60 -35.24
CA ASP A 153 -15.79 -44.80 -34.45
C ASP A 153 -14.59 -44.02 -35.00
N ASP A 154 -13.79 -43.46 -34.11
CA ASP A 154 -12.34 -43.54 -34.25
C ASP A 154 -11.70 -43.77 -32.88
N GLU A 155 -10.79 -44.73 -32.86
CA GLU A 155 -10.31 -45.49 -31.71
C GLU A 155 -8.92 -44.99 -31.26
N ALA A 156 -8.65 -45.07 -29.95
CA ALA A 156 -7.36 -44.86 -29.24
C ALA A 156 -6.87 -43.40 -29.11
N ASP A 157 -6.43 -42.89 -27.96
CA ASP A 157 -5.56 -43.50 -26.95
C ASP A 157 -5.75 -42.76 -25.60
N VAL A 158 -5.91 -43.51 -24.51
CA VAL A 158 -5.97 -43.00 -23.13
C VAL A 158 -5.04 -43.88 -22.30
N PRO A 159 -4.02 -43.35 -21.62
CA PRO A 159 -3.53 -43.98 -20.41
C PRO A 159 -4.27 -43.38 -19.21
N GLU A 160 -4.92 -44.30 -18.49
CA GLU A 160 -5.48 -44.11 -17.16
C GLU A 160 -4.41 -43.56 -16.20
N ASP A 161 -4.79 -42.57 -15.40
CA ASP A 161 -4.40 -42.61 -13.99
C ASP A 161 -5.53 -42.06 -13.10
N VAL A 162 -5.83 -42.88 -12.11
CA VAL A 162 -7.00 -42.85 -11.23
C VAL A 162 -6.83 -41.80 -10.15
N ILE A 163 -7.81 -40.89 -10.00
CA ILE A 163 -8.09 -40.27 -8.70
C ILE A 163 -9.57 -40.46 -8.41
N ALA A 164 -9.81 -41.30 -7.40
CA ALA A 164 -11.10 -41.62 -6.85
C ALA A 164 -11.87 -40.35 -6.44
N MET A 165 -13.14 -40.31 -6.81
CA MET A 165 -14.13 -39.39 -6.25
C MET A 165 -14.20 -39.62 -4.74
N ALA A 166 -13.65 -38.69 -3.97
CA ALA A 166 -14.00 -38.53 -2.57
C ALA A 166 -15.35 -37.80 -2.51
N GLU A 167 -16.34 -38.51 -1.98
CA GLU A 167 -17.65 -38.01 -1.58
C GLU A 167 -17.45 -36.79 -0.68
N VAL A 168 -17.90 -35.61 -1.15
CA VAL A 168 -17.88 -34.39 -0.34
C VAL A 168 -19.12 -34.45 0.56
N GLU A 169 -18.90 -34.88 1.80
CA GLU A 169 -19.87 -34.73 2.87
C GLU A 169 -20.30 -33.26 2.99
N ASP A 170 -21.61 -33.07 3.16
CA ASP A 170 -22.30 -31.80 3.37
C ASP A 170 -21.62 -30.98 4.48
N ALA A 171 -20.83 -29.98 4.09
CA ALA A 171 -20.19 -29.07 5.02
C ALA A 171 -21.24 -28.07 5.54
N THR A 172 -21.79 -28.35 6.72
CA THR A 172 -22.59 -27.39 7.48
C THR A 172 -21.79 -26.09 7.67
N PRO A 173 -22.35 -24.90 7.39
CA PRO A 173 -21.62 -23.66 7.59
C PRO A 173 -21.39 -23.45 9.08
N ALA A 174 -20.12 -23.41 9.49
CA ALA A 174 -19.71 -23.04 10.82
C ALA A 174 -20.13 -21.59 11.10
N GLU A 175 -20.97 -21.39 12.11
CA GLU A 175 -21.25 -20.07 12.66
C GLU A 175 -19.95 -19.46 13.18
N ILE A 176 -19.51 -18.39 12.52
CA ILE A 176 -18.43 -17.55 13.00
C ILE A 176 -19.00 -16.79 14.20
N ALA A 177 -18.63 -17.20 15.41
CA ALA A 177 -18.90 -16.46 16.62
C ALA A 177 -18.19 -15.11 16.52
N ILE A 178 -18.98 -14.05 16.30
CA ILE A 178 -18.53 -12.67 16.37
C ILE A 178 -18.13 -12.45 17.83
N GLY A 179 -16.84 -12.38 18.09
CA GLY A 179 -16.29 -12.06 19.40
C GLY A 179 -16.90 -10.75 19.89
N GLU A 180 -17.43 -10.81 21.10
CA GLU A 180 -18.00 -9.70 21.87
C GLU A 180 -17.00 -8.53 21.87
N THR A 181 -17.30 -7.48 21.12
CA THR A 181 -16.49 -6.27 21.07
C THR A 181 -16.63 -5.52 22.38
N ASP A 182 -15.52 -5.40 23.10
CA ASP A 182 -15.32 -4.53 24.25
C ASP A 182 -15.94 -3.13 23.99
N PRO A 183 -16.87 -2.62 24.84
CA PRO A 183 -17.56 -1.35 24.59
C PRO A 183 -16.69 -0.10 24.75
N ALA A 184 -15.36 -0.25 24.86
CA ALA A 184 -14.41 0.85 24.99
C ALA A 184 -13.72 1.27 23.67
N ALA A 185 -14.12 0.73 22.52
CA ALA A 185 -13.66 1.23 21.22
C ALA A 185 -14.34 2.58 20.92
N GLU A 186 -13.57 3.67 21.00
CA GLU A 186 -13.99 5.01 20.58
C GLU A 186 -14.72 4.94 19.24
N GLU A 187 -15.98 5.37 19.21
CA GLU A 187 -16.76 5.53 18.01
C GLU A 187 -15.99 6.43 17.03
N ILE A 188 -15.34 5.82 16.04
CA ILE A 188 -14.68 6.52 14.95
C ILE A 188 -15.80 7.20 14.16
N ALA A 189 -16.06 8.47 14.47
CA ALA A 189 -17.09 9.26 13.82
C ALA A 189 -16.81 9.30 12.30
N PRO A 190 -17.81 9.05 11.44
CA PRO A 190 -17.61 9.01 10.00
C PRO A 190 -17.10 10.37 9.51
N SER A 191 -15.99 10.36 8.76
CA SER A 191 -15.41 11.55 8.14
C SER A 191 -16.45 12.33 7.33
N PRO A 192 -16.51 13.68 7.44
CA PRO A 192 -17.53 14.46 6.75
C PRO A 192 -17.37 14.35 5.23
N ARG A 193 -18.44 13.90 4.55
CA ARG A 193 -18.49 13.76 3.10
C ARG A 193 -18.25 15.11 2.42
N ARG A 194 -17.09 15.27 1.77
CA ARG A 194 -16.80 16.43 0.91
C ARG A 194 -17.65 16.31 -0.37
N ARG A 195 -18.48 17.32 -0.66
CA ARG A 195 -19.17 17.41 -1.96
C ARG A 195 -18.15 17.76 -3.03
N MET A 196 -17.84 16.83 -3.93
CA MET A 196 -17.08 17.13 -5.15
C MET A 196 -17.96 17.99 -6.07
N ARG A 197 -17.41 19.11 -6.57
CA ARG A 197 -18.00 19.91 -7.64
C ARG A 197 -17.20 19.64 -8.91
N PHE A 198 -17.90 19.34 -9.99
CA PHE A 198 -17.33 19.18 -11.32
C PHE A 198 -17.84 20.32 -12.19
N GLU A 199 -16.94 21.01 -12.86
CA GLU A 199 -17.25 21.98 -13.92
C GLU A 199 -16.83 21.36 -15.26
N PHE A 200 -17.72 21.42 -16.24
CA PHE A 200 -17.46 20.96 -17.60
C PHE A 200 -17.55 22.18 -18.53
N GLU A 201 -16.51 22.37 -19.33
CA GLU A 201 -16.45 23.44 -20.32
C GLU A 201 -17.44 23.12 -21.46
N GLN A 202 -18.40 24.02 -21.73
CA GLN A 202 -19.34 23.87 -22.82
C GLN A 202 -18.68 24.31 -24.14
N PRO A 203 -18.64 23.47 -25.18
CA PRO A 203 -18.08 23.88 -26.46
C PRO A 203 -18.97 24.95 -27.12
N ALA A 204 -18.36 26.01 -27.64
CA ALA A 204 -19.04 27.09 -28.33
C ALA A 204 -19.75 26.56 -29.60
N MET A 205 -21.07 26.69 -29.65
CA MET A 205 -21.83 26.48 -30.88
C MET A 205 -21.61 27.69 -31.80
N GLU A 206 -20.78 27.52 -32.84
CA GLU A 206 -20.72 28.42 -33.99
C GLU A 206 -22.09 28.43 -34.69
N ARG A 207 -22.73 29.60 -34.73
CA ARG A 207 -23.93 29.83 -35.55
C ARG A 207 -23.49 30.21 -36.96
N GLN A 208 -23.91 29.42 -37.95
CA GLN A 208 -23.92 29.83 -39.37
C GLN A 208 -25.01 30.86 -39.62
#